data_AF-A0A540WHC7-F1
#
_entry.id   AF-A0A540WHC7-F1
#
_cell.length_a   1.000
_cell.length_b   1.000
_cell.length_c   1.000
_cell.angle_alpha   90.00
_cell.angle_beta   90.00
_cell.angle_gamma   90.00
#
_symmetry.space_group_name_H-M   'P 1'
#
loop_
_entity.id
_entity.type
_entity.pdbx_description
1 polymer ?
#
loop_
_entity_poly.entity_id
_entity_poly.type
_entity_poly.pdbx_seq_one_letter_code
_entity_poly.pdbx_strand_id
1 'polypeptide(L)'
;WQSLLHMRWQFRDLTFWQLQVHTNTPIQTNDGGESLKTDRISDLFLRQFDHFTLRDSHLSFLTLSGQRAELAVPQLTWLNGRNRHRAEGQLSLSSLTGQHGVMQVRMDLRDEDGLLNKGRVWLQADDIDVKPWLGRWMQDNIALKSARFSLEGWMTIEKGDVASG
;
A
#
# COMPACT_ATOMS: atom_id res chain seq x y z
N TRP A 1 -25.88 18.86 34.29
CA TRP A 1 -24.81 18.73 33.30
C TRP A 1 -24.49 17.26 33.12
N GLN A 2 -25.07 16.62 32.11
CA GLN A 2 -24.76 15.23 31.78
C GLN A 2 -23.63 15.24 30.76
N SER A 3 -22.41 15.00 31.22
CA SER A 3 -21.34 14.59 30.30
C SER A 3 -21.56 13.12 29.97
N LEU A 4 -21.97 12.85 28.72
CA LEU A 4 -21.94 11.50 28.16
C LEU A 4 -20.47 11.09 28.03
N LEU A 5 -20.04 10.21 28.91
CA LEU A 5 -18.81 9.44 28.80
C LEU A 5 -18.94 8.55 27.56
N HIS A 6 -18.52 9.05 26.40
CA HIS A 6 -18.29 8.20 25.25
C HIS A 6 -16.94 7.50 25.43
N MET A 7 -16.94 6.33 26.07
CA MET A 7 -15.82 5.40 25.98
C MET A 7 -15.75 4.88 24.55
N ARG A 8 -14.96 5.54 23.70
CA ARG A 8 -14.52 4.98 22.43
C ARG A 8 -13.12 4.42 22.66
N TRP A 9 -12.93 3.12 22.45
CA TRP A 9 -11.61 2.50 22.46
C TRP A 9 -10.77 3.15 21.36
N GLN A 10 -9.90 4.10 21.71
CA GLN A 10 -8.94 4.72 20.80
C GLN A 10 -7.57 4.18 21.14
N PHE A 11 -7.08 3.24 20.35
CA PHE A 11 -5.71 2.77 20.45
C PHE A 11 -4.83 3.78 19.75
N ARG A 12 -4.04 4.51 20.55
CA ARG A 12 -3.25 5.63 20.07
C ARG A 12 -1.99 5.20 19.35
N ASP A 13 -1.29 4.19 19.87
CA ASP A 13 -0.03 3.71 19.32
C ASP A 13 -0.03 2.18 19.34
N LEU A 14 -0.08 1.57 18.15
CA LEU A 14 -0.02 0.13 17.99
C LEU A 14 1.18 -0.27 17.14
N THR A 15 1.86 -1.35 17.48
CA THR A 15 2.88 -1.96 16.62
C THR A 15 2.47 -3.39 16.29
N PHE A 16 2.32 -3.67 15.01
CA PHE A 16 2.03 -4.99 14.49
C PHE A 16 3.32 -5.58 13.91
N TRP A 17 3.82 -6.61 14.58
CA TRP A 17 4.96 -7.39 14.12
C TRP A 17 4.48 -8.60 13.33
N GLN A 18 5.09 -8.86 12.17
CA GLN A 18 4.81 -10.07 11.39
C GLN A 18 3.33 -10.25 11.06
N LEU A 19 2.64 -9.14 10.80
CA LEU A 19 1.25 -9.19 10.37
C LEU A 19 1.19 -9.78 8.96
N GLN A 20 0.37 -10.81 8.80
CA GLN A 20 0.21 -11.56 7.55
C GLN A 20 -1.20 -11.32 7.00
N VAL A 21 -1.33 -10.42 6.01
CA VAL A 21 -2.61 -10.10 5.38
C VAL A 21 -2.72 -10.84 4.05
N HIS A 22 -3.82 -11.56 3.86
CA HIS A 22 -4.08 -12.33 2.65
C HIS A 22 -5.40 -11.86 2.03
N THR A 23 -5.35 -11.37 0.80
CA THR A 23 -6.53 -10.99 0.02
C THR A 23 -6.55 -11.72 -1.33
N ASN A 24 -7.75 -12.04 -1.79
CA ASN A 24 -8.00 -12.59 -3.12
C ASN A 24 -8.63 -11.54 -4.05
N THR A 25 -8.80 -10.31 -3.59
CA THR A 25 -9.29 -9.21 -4.40
C THR A 25 -8.10 -8.56 -5.10
N PRO A 26 -8.12 -8.43 -6.44
CA PRO A 26 -7.12 -7.63 -7.12
C PRO A 26 -7.16 -6.18 -6.63
N ILE A 27 -6.00 -5.54 -6.51
CA ILE A 27 -5.95 -4.09 -6.21
C ILE A 27 -6.46 -3.38 -7.47
N GLN A 28 -7.73 -3.00 -7.46
CA GLN A 28 -8.37 -2.18 -8.48
C GLN A 28 -8.57 -0.77 -7.90
N THR A 29 -8.33 0.25 -8.72
CA THR A 29 -8.84 1.59 -8.44
C THR A 29 -10.37 1.55 -8.61
N ASN A 30 -11.05 2.31 -7.77
CA ASN A 30 -12.44 2.11 -7.39
C ASN A 30 -13.41 2.39 -8.56
N ASP A 31 -13.87 1.35 -9.27
CA ASP A 31 -15.10 1.40 -10.07
C ASP A 31 -16.18 0.58 -9.34
N GLY A 32 -17.26 1.26 -8.97
CA GLY A 32 -18.17 0.82 -7.92
C GLY A 32 -18.85 -0.54 -8.13
N GLY A 33 -18.86 -1.34 -7.06
CA GLY A 33 -19.74 -2.52 -6.93
C GLY A 33 -19.12 -3.66 -6.12
N GLU A 34 -19.57 -3.82 -4.88
CA GLU A 34 -19.36 -4.95 -3.95
C GLU A 34 -17.93 -5.27 -3.47
N SER A 35 -17.47 -4.57 -2.42
CA SER A 35 -16.17 -4.76 -1.73
C SER A 35 -16.24 -5.60 -0.43
N LEU A 36 -17.12 -6.58 -0.31
CA LEU A 36 -17.40 -7.20 0.99
C LEU A 36 -16.41 -8.33 1.37
N LYS A 37 -15.26 -7.92 1.94
CA LYS A 37 -14.46 -8.62 2.99
C LYS A 37 -13.21 -7.81 3.38
N THR A 38 -12.64 -7.07 2.43
CA THR A 38 -11.51 -6.15 2.67
C THR A 38 -11.89 -4.96 3.55
N ASP A 39 -13.17 -4.58 3.53
CA ASP A 39 -13.69 -3.41 4.25
C ASP A 39 -13.51 -3.50 5.77
N ARG A 40 -13.67 -4.68 6.39
CA ARG A 40 -13.60 -4.75 7.87
C ARG A 40 -12.20 -4.58 8.43
N ILE A 41 -11.19 -5.15 7.77
CA ILE A 41 -9.79 -5.00 8.18
C ILE A 41 -9.33 -3.58 7.85
N SER A 42 -9.66 -3.10 6.65
CA SER A 42 -9.34 -1.72 6.24
C SER A 42 -9.98 -0.68 7.17
N ASP A 43 -11.26 -0.84 7.51
CA ASP A 43 -11.95 0.06 8.44
C ASP A 43 -11.34 0.05 9.84
N LEU A 44 -10.85 -1.10 10.31
CA LEU A 44 -10.13 -1.18 11.58
C LEU A 44 -8.85 -0.33 11.53
N PHE A 45 -7.98 -0.58 10.54
CA PHE A 45 -6.71 0.12 10.41
C PHE A 45 -6.86 1.61 10.10
N LEU A 46 -7.88 2.00 9.33
CA LEU A 46 -8.04 3.39 8.87
C LEU A 46 -8.93 4.24 9.78
N ARG A 47 -9.84 3.64 10.55
CA ARG A 47 -10.81 4.38 11.37
C ARG A 47 -10.68 4.17 12.88
N GLN A 48 -10.13 3.04 13.33
CA GLN A 48 -10.08 2.71 14.76
C GLN A 48 -8.71 2.97 15.39
N PHE A 49 -7.64 2.91 14.60
CA PHE A 49 -6.28 3.16 15.09
C PHE A 49 -5.86 4.58 14.74
N ASP A 50 -5.52 5.41 15.73
CA ASP A 50 -5.07 6.79 15.45
C ASP A 50 -3.65 6.76 14.86
N HIS A 51 -2.76 5.92 15.39
CA HIS A 51 -1.42 5.69 14.85
C HIS A 51 -1.00 4.23 15.03
N PHE A 52 -0.44 3.66 13.97
CA PHE A 52 0.10 2.31 13.99
C PHE A 52 1.38 2.17 13.17
N THR A 53 2.19 1.19 13.54
CA THR A 53 3.38 0.77 12.82
C THR A 53 3.26 -0.70 12.42
N LEU A 54 3.58 -1.01 11.17
CA LEU A 54 3.80 -2.37 10.69
C LEU A 54 5.31 -2.62 10.67
N ARG A 55 5.77 -3.76 11.18
CA ARG A 55 7.17 -4.18 11.13
C ARG A 55 7.28 -5.62 10.72
N ASP A 56 8.16 -5.90 9.76
CA ASP A 56 8.37 -7.25 9.23
C ASP A 56 7.05 -7.91 8.79
N SER A 57 6.14 -7.13 8.20
CA SER A 57 4.78 -7.54 7.86
C SER A 57 4.66 -7.85 6.38
N HIS A 58 3.64 -8.61 5.98
CA HIS A 58 3.49 -9.09 4.60
C HIS A 58 2.03 -8.98 4.14
N LEU A 59 1.83 -8.54 2.91
CA LEU A 59 0.54 -8.46 2.24
C LEU A 59 0.57 -9.30 0.95
N SER A 60 -0.28 -10.31 0.90
CA SER A 60 -0.43 -11.22 -0.22
C SER A 60 -1.72 -10.92 -0.99
N PHE A 61 -1.62 -10.61 -2.29
CA PHE A 61 -2.75 -10.19 -3.12
C PHE A 61 -2.70 -10.77 -4.54
N LEU A 62 -3.83 -10.77 -5.26
CA LEU A 62 -3.85 -11.10 -6.68
C LEU A 62 -3.54 -9.85 -7.51
N THR A 63 -2.63 -9.96 -8.46
CA THR A 63 -2.41 -8.91 -9.46
C THR A 63 -3.57 -8.87 -10.46
N LEU A 64 -3.66 -7.80 -11.26
CA LEU A 64 -4.63 -7.72 -12.37
C LEU A 64 -4.50 -8.87 -13.38
N SER A 65 -3.31 -9.47 -13.48
CA SER A 65 -3.06 -10.65 -14.32
C SER A 65 -3.46 -11.98 -13.67
N GLY A 66 -4.08 -11.96 -12.49
CA GLY A 66 -4.47 -13.16 -11.73
C GLY A 66 -3.31 -13.86 -11.01
N GLN A 67 -2.07 -13.41 -11.19
CA GLN A 67 -0.91 -13.95 -10.49
C GLN A 67 -0.87 -13.48 -9.03
N ARG A 68 -0.45 -14.37 -8.13
CA ARG A 68 -0.21 -14.04 -6.72
C ARG A 68 1.07 -13.20 -6.59
N ALA A 69 0.97 -12.07 -5.91
CA ALA A 69 2.10 -11.24 -5.53
C ALA A 69 2.11 -11.04 -4.01
N GLU A 70 3.31 -10.80 -3.47
CA GLU A 70 3.51 -10.51 -2.06
C GLU A 70 4.29 -9.21 -1.90
N LEU A 71 3.78 -8.34 -1.03
CA LEU A 71 4.41 -7.09 -0.63
C LEU A 71 4.93 -7.26 0.79
N ALA A 72 6.24 -7.31 0.94
CA ALA A 72 6.88 -7.20 2.24
C ALA A 72 6.89 -5.73 2.69
N VAL A 73 6.64 -5.54 3.98
CA VAL A 73 6.59 -4.25 4.66
C VAL A 73 7.62 -4.30 5.81
N PRO A 74 8.91 -4.06 5.52
CA PRO A 74 9.94 -4.01 6.55
C PRO A 74 9.58 -3.05 7.68
N GLN A 75 9.12 -1.85 7.32
CA GLN A 75 8.63 -0.88 8.28
C GLN A 75 7.69 0.13 7.60
N LEU A 76 6.49 0.33 8.15
CA LEU A 76 5.57 1.36 7.72
C LEU A 76 4.93 2.00 8.95
N THR A 77 4.96 3.32 9.04
CA THR A 77 4.25 4.08 10.06
C THR A 77 3.08 4.79 9.43
N TRP A 78 1.93 4.72 10.09
CA TRP A 78 0.68 5.28 9.61
C TRP A 78 -0.01 6.10 10.68
N LEU A 79 -0.43 7.31 10.32
CA LEU A 79 -1.12 8.25 11.19
C LEU A 79 -2.48 8.63 10.57
N ASN A 80 -3.55 8.23 11.25
CA ASN A 80 -4.92 8.60 10.93
C ASN A 80 -5.34 9.86 11.70
N GLY A 81 -5.74 10.88 10.96
CA GLY A 81 -6.53 12.01 11.46
C GLY A 81 -8.02 11.82 11.16
N ARG A 82 -8.82 12.86 11.36
CA ARG A 82 -10.28 12.79 11.08
C ARG A 82 -10.61 12.56 9.60
N ASN A 83 -9.85 13.19 8.71
CA ASN A 83 -10.05 13.13 7.26
C ASN A 83 -8.71 13.21 6.52
N ARG A 84 -7.61 12.92 7.21
CA ARG A 84 -6.24 13.05 6.68
C ARG A 84 -5.43 11.88 7.18
N HIS A 85 -4.81 11.17 6.27
CA HIS A 85 -4.06 9.95 6.51
C HIS A 85 -2.66 10.16 5.98
N ARG A 86 -1.67 9.92 6.85
CA ARG A 86 -0.26 10.05 6.46
C ARG A 86 0.43 8.74 6.72
N ALA A 87 1.30 8.35 5.80
CA ALA A 87 2.18 7.23 6.05
C ALA A 87 3.56 7.46 5.48
N GLU A 88 4.54 6.81 6.10
CA GLU A 88 5.93 6.77 5.67
C GLU A 88 6.49 5.39 5.95
N GLY A 89 7.24 4.83 4.99
CA GLY A 89 7.88 3.55 5.22
C GLY A 89 8.65 3.02 4.05
N GLN A 90 9.04 1.76 4.22
CA GLN A 90 9.73 0.93 3.26
C GLN A 90 8.82 -0.22 2.86
N LEU A 91 8.82 -0.52 1.57
CA LEU A 91 8.08 -1.61 0.96
C LEU A 91 9.04 -2.42 0.10
N SER A 92 8.85 -3.73 -0.01
CA SER A 92 9.59 -4.57 -0.94
C SER A 92 8.60 -5.47 -1.65
N LEU A 93 8.56 -5.41 -2.97
CA LEU A 93 7.73 -6.32 -3.74
C LEU A 93 8.51 -7.63 -3.94
N SER A 94 8.06 -8.69 -3.29
CA SER A 94 8.59 -10.03 -3.55
C SER A 94 8.06 -10.48 -4.90
N SER A 95 8.91 -10.41 -5.93
CA SER A 95 8.60 -11.08 -7.19
C SER A 95 8.70 -12.60 -7.02
N LEU A 96 8.01 -13.34 -7.88
CA LEU A 96 7.98 -14.82 -7.96
C LEU A 96 9.37 -15.48 -8.04
N THR A 97 10.44 -14.70 -8.22
CA THR A 97 11.83 -15.12 -8.34
C THR A 97 12.68 -14.90 -7.07
N GLY A 98 12.09 -14.43 -5.97
CA GLY A 98 12.81 -14.23 -4.70
C GLY A 98 13.78 -13.05 -4.68
N GLN A 99 13.59 -12.07 -5.57
CA GLN A 99 14.39 -10.84 -5.59
C GLN A 99 13.77 -9.75 -4.70
N HIS A 100 14.64 -9.01 -4.01
CA HIS A 100 14.31 -7.98 -3.03
C HIS A 100 14.70 -6.61 -3.56
N GLY A 101 13.72 -5.73 -3.78
CA GLY A 101 13.96 -4.32 -4.09
C GLY A 101 13.19 -3.46 -3.10
N VAL A 102 13.89 -2.75 -2.23
CA VAL A 102 13.27 -1.89 -1.22
C VAL A 102 12.94 -0.53 -1.83
N MET A 103 11.69 -0.14 -1.71
CA MET A 103 11.16 1.14 -2.12
C MET A 103 10.79 1.95 -0.88
N GLN A 104 11.07 3.25 -0.91
CA GLN A 104 10.60 4.20 0.08
C GLN A 104 9.28 4.81 -0.40
N VAL A 105 8.32 4.93 0.52
CA VAL A 105 7.01 5.54 0.25
C VAL A 105 6.70 6.58 1.30
N ARG A 106 6.11 7.69 0.87
CA ARG A 106 5.46 8.67 1.73
C ARG A 106 4.12 9.05 1.14
N MET A 107 3.12 9.28 1.97
CA MET A 107 1.83 9.77 1.50
C MET A 107 1.14 10.69 2.48
N ASP A 108 0.32 11.56 1.91
CA ASP A 108 -0.58 12.48 2.60
C ASP A 108 -1.90 12.50 1.82
N LEU A 109 -2.85 11.70 2.28
CA LEU A 109 -4.14 11.44 1.66
C LEU A 109 -5.27 11.98 2.53
N ARG A 110 -6.43 12.19 1.94
CA ARG A 110 -7.62 12.71 2.60
C ARG A 110 -8.86 11.95 2.19
N ASP A 111 -9.82 11.97 3.12
CA ASP A 111 -11.18 11.49 2.89
C ASP A 111 -12.06 12.72 2.58
N GLU A 112 -12.20 13.06 1.30
CA GLU A 112 -13.10 14.16 0.88
C GLU A 112 -14.42 13.63 0.32
N ASP A 113 -14.36 12.77 -0.71
CA ASP A 113 -15.53 12.18 -1.39
C ASP A 113 -15.41 10.65 -1.50
N GLY A 114 -14.70 10.05 -0.56
CA GLY A 114 -14.34 8.63 -0.55
C GLY A 114 -13.16 8.38 0.36
N LEU A 115 -12.84 7.11 0.61
CA LEU A 115 -11.71 6.72 1.43
C LEU A 115 -10.40 6.95 0.69
N LEU A 116 -9.44 7.67 1.31
CA LEU A 116 -8.10 7.94 0.78
C LEU A 116 -8.10 8.51 -0.65
N ASN A 117 -9.12 9.28 -1.01
CA ASN A 117 -9.45 9.58 -2.41
C ASN A 117 -8.75 10.84 -2.96
N LYS A 118 -8.06 11.61 -2.12
CA LYS A 118 -7.37 12.83 -2.56
C LYS A 118 -6.05 13.05 -1.85
N GLY A 119 -5.00 13.42 -2.56
CA GLY A 119 -3.74 13.81 -1.94
C GLY A 119 -2.52 13.52 -2.79
N ARG A 120 -1.38 13.30 -2.14
CA ARG A 120 -0.10 13.02 -2.81
C ARG A 120 0.58 11.80 -2.25
N VAL A 121 1.20 11.04 -3.13
CA VAL A 121 2.05 9.90 -2.82
C VAL A 121 3.42 10.18 -3.43
N TRP A 122 4.48 10.07 -2.65
CA TRP A 122 5.86 10.09 -3.12
C TRP A 122 6.42 8.68 -3.03
N LEU A 123 7.12 8.25 -4.07
CA LEU A 123 7.74 6.95 -4.14
C LEU A 123 9.16 7.11 -4.68
N GLN A 124 10.09 6.42 -4.03
CA GLN A 124 11.46 6.28 -4.51
C GLN A 124 11.86 4.81 -4.48
N ALA A 125 12.41 4.36 -5.59
CA ALA A 125 12.95 3.03 -5.79
C ALA A 125 14.34 3.21 -6.37
N ASP A 126 15.33 2.52 -5.82
CA ASP A 126 16.71 2.60 -6.31
C ASP A 126 17.24 1.22 -6.67
N ASP A 127 17.87 1.11 -7.83
CA ASP A 127 18.57 -0.07 -8.34
C ASP A 127 17.74 -1.37 -8.27
N ILE A 128 16.43 -1.28 -8.54
CA ILE A 128 15.54 -2.44 -8.49
C ILE A 128 15.77 -3.33 -9.71
N ASP A 129 16.02 -4.63 -9.49
CA ASP A 129 16.09 -5.61 -10.58
C ASP A 129 14.68 -5.84 -11.16
N VAL A 130 14.45 -5.29 -12.34
CA VAL A 130 13.16 -5.39 -13.04
C VAL A 130 13.07 -6.58 -13.99
N LYS A 131 14.14 -7.38 -14.09
CA LYS A 131 14.20 -8.55 -14.97
C LYS A 131 13.02 -9.52 -14.77
N PRO A 132 12.55 -9.81 -13.54
CA PRO A 132 11.41 -10.71 -13.35
C PRO A 132 10.11 -10.22 -13.99
N TRP A 133 9.90 -8.90 -14.04
CA TRP A 133 8.68 -8.32 -14.61
C TRP A 133 8.75 -8.17 -16.13
N LEU A 134 9.95 -7.90 -16.67
CA LEU A 134 10.18 -7.84 -18.12
C LEU A 134 10.19 -9.22 -18.78
N GLY A 135 10.48 -10.29 -18.02
CA GLY A 135 10.67 -11.64 -18.54
C GLY A 135 9.49 -12.23 -19.33
N ARG A 136 8.25 -11.77 -19.11
CA ARG A 136 7.08 -12.21 -19.93
C ARG A 136 6.96 -11.47 -21.27
N TRP A 137 7.35 -10.20 -21.32
CA TRP A 137 7.31 -9.39 -22.57
C TRP A 137 8.54 -9.65 -23.45
N MET A 138 9.66 -10.07 -22.85
CA MET A 138 10.94 -10.27 -23.53
C MET A 138 11.18 -11.69 -24.06
N GLN A 139 10.21 -12.62 -23.96
CA GLN A 139 10.42 -14.04 -24.29
C GLN A 139 10.87 -14.26 -25.75
N ASP A 140 10.63 -13.30 -26.64
CA ASP A 140 10.83 -13.55 -28.07
C ASP A 140 12.15 -13.03 -28.65
N ASN A 141 12.92 -12.11 -28.03
CA ASN A 141 14.02 -11.47 -28.79
C ASN A 141 15.30 -10.97 -28.06
N ILE A 142 15.46 -11.02 -26.72
CA ILE A 142 16.65 -10.40 -26.09
C ILE A 142 17.20 -11.20 -24.89
N ALA A 143 18.48 -11.61 -24.96
CA ALA A 143 19.24 -12.14 -23.83
C ALA A 143 19.79 -11.01 -22.94
N LEU A 144 18.95 -10.49 -22.03
CA LEU A 144 19.34 -9.41 -21.12
C LEU A 144 20.12 -9.93 -19.89
N LYS A 145 21.36 -9.45 -19.72
CA LYS A 145 22.24 -9.83 -18.59
C LYS A 145 21.81 -9.17 -17.26
N SER A 146 21.41 -7.90 -17.28
CA SER A 146 20.94 -7.15 -16.10
C SER A 146 20.00 -6.01 -16.52
N ALA A 147 18.90 -5.82 -15.78
CA ALA A 147 17.99 -4.69 -15.95
C ALA A 147 17.71 -4.06 -14.58
N ARG A 148 18.25 -2.86 -14.33
CA ARG A 148 18.07 -2.12 -13.08
C ARG A 148 17.28 -0.86 -13.35
N PHE A 149 16.36 -0.53 -12.46
CA PHE A 149 15.52 0.64 -12.57
C PHE A 149 15.55 1.43 -11.26
N SER A 150 15.86 2.72 -11.37
CA SER A 150 15.69 3.70 -10.29
C SER A 150 14.61 4.70 -10.71
N LEU A 151 13.72 5.01 -9.79
CA LEU A 151 12.60 5.94 -9.98
C LEU A 151 12.43 6.79 -8.73
N GLU A 152 12.22 8.08 -8.92
CA GLU A 152 11.73 8.97 -7.87
C GLU A 152 10.64 9.87 -8.47
N GLY A 153 9.51 9.96 -7.78
CA GLY A 153 8.41 10.78 -8.26
C GLY A 153 7.31 10.99 -7.24
N TRP A 154 6.46 11.97 -7.52
CA TRP A 154 5.20 12.19 -6.83
C TRP A 154 4.03 11.82 -7.74
N MET A 155 2.95 11.36 -7.15
CA MET A 155 1.67 11.11 -7.81
C MET A 155 0.59 11.86 -7.03
N THR A 156 -0.28 12.55 -7.75
CA THR A 156 -1.47 13.19 -7.20
C THR A 156 -2.65 12.25 -7.37
N ILE A 157 -3.35 11.98 -6.28
CA ILE A 157 -4.60 11.22 -6.26
C ILE A 157 -5.76 12.21 -6.24
N GLU A 158 -6.71 12.05 -7.15
CA GLU A 158 -7.99 12.76 -7.14
C GLU A 158 -9.13 11.78 -7.43
N LYS A 159 -10.21 11.85 -6.63
CA LYS A 159 -11.37 10.95 -6.72
C LYS A 159 -11.04 9.46 -6.66
N GLY A 160 -9.89 9.10 -6.08
CA GLY A 160 -9.41 7.72 -5.99
C GLY A 160 -8.55 7.25 -7.17
N ASP A 161 -8.34 8.11 -8.17
CA ASP A 161 -7.51 7.81 -9.36
C ASP A 161 -6.24 8.66 -9.39
N VAL A 162 -5.23 8.20 -10.14
CA VAL A 162 -4.01 8.97 -10.40
C VAL A 162 -4.34 10.08 -11.39
N ALA A 163 -4.31 11.32 -10.92
CA ALA A 163 -4.65 12.49 -11.72
C ALA A 163 -3.45 13.10 -12.44
N SER A 164 -2.26 13.04 -11.83
CA SER A 164 -1.02 13.56 -12.41
C SER A 164 0.22 13.01 -11.68
N GLY A 165 1.37 13.02 -12.34
CA GLY A 165 2.66 12.60 -11.81
C GLY A 165 3.77 12.93 -12.78
#